data_AF-A0AAW0I5E0-F1
#
_entry.id   AF-A0AAW0I5E0-F1
#
_cell.length_a   1.000
_cell.length_b   1.000
_cell.length_c   1.000
_cell.angle_alpha   90.00
_cell.angle_beta   90.00
_cell.angle_gamma   90.00
#
_symmetry.space_group_name_H-M   'P 1'
#
loop_
_entity.id
_entity.type
_entity.pdbx_description
1 polymer ?
#
loop_
_entity_poly.entity_id
_entity_poly.type
_entity_poly.pdbx_seq_one_letter_code
_entity_poly.pdbx_strand_id
1 'polypeptide(L)'
;EIRNDITQKGETLSWLKSRLKHLIDVSSEKEAQKRGDELAELSSSFKVLVALLSEVEEMLSNFGECVQYKEIVTSSLEELMSGSPESQEQAEKILDTENLFEAQQLLLHHQQKTKMISAKKRDLQQQMEQAQQGGQAGPGQEELRKLENTLTGLEQSRERQERRIQVSLRKWERFETNKETVVRYLFQTGSSHERFLSFSSLESLSSALEQTKEFSKRTESIATQAENLVKEASEMPLGPRNKQLLQQQATSIKEQVKKLEDTLEEDIKTMEMVKIKWDQFGNNFESLSTWISEKESELNALEPSASALDVQISRIKVTIQEIEGKIDSIVGLEEEAQSFVQFVTVGESARIKAKLTQVRRYWEELCEHARGLEGTILGRLSQQQKFDENLTKIRQSVSEFAERLADPIKICSSVAETYKVLQEHMDLCQALEALNSTVTSFSASAQKAVNRESCTQEAAALQRRYEEILHKAKERQKALEDLLAHWQRLEKKLSPFLTWLERCEAIASSPEKDVCADRVKVETEVQLIQASLGRA
;
A
#
# COMPACT_ATOMS: atom_id res chain seq x y z
N GLU A 1 -107.48 13.62 33.69
CA GLU A 1 -108.95 13.52 33.55
C GLU A 1 -109.54 12.47 34.50
N ILE A 2 -109.16 11.18 34.39
CA ILE A 2 -109.63 10.09 35.28
C ILE A 2 -109.37 10.37 36.78
N ARG A 3 -108.21 10.94 37.15
CA ARG A 3 -107.92 11.33 38.55
C ARG A 3 -108.88 12.39 39.08
N ASN A 4 -109.27 13.37 38.27
CA ASN A 4 -110.21 14.41 38.69
C ASN A 4 -111.61 13.80 38.93
N ASP A 5 -112.04 12.90 38.06
CA ASP A 5 -113.29 12.14 38.22
C ASP A 5 -113.29 11.29 39.49
N ILE A 6 -112.20 10.56 39.76
CA ILE A 6 -112.05 9.78 41.00
C ILE A 6 -112.05 10.69 42.22
N THR A 7 -111.39 11.85 42.17
CA THR A 7 -111.41 12.81 43.28
C THR A 7 -112.84 13.28 43.58
N GLN A 8 -113.60 13.62 42.55
CA GLN A 8 -115.01 14.02 42.66
C GLN A 8 -115.92 12.87 43.18
N LYS A 9 -115.69 11.64 42.73
CA LYS A 9 -116.40 10.45 43.24
C LYS A 9 -116.01 10.12 44.68
N GLY A 10 -114.76 10.40 45.08
CA GLY A 10 -114.27 10.30 46.45
C GLY A 10 -114.94 11.32 47.38
N GLU A 11 -115.10 12.57 46.92
CA GLU A 11 -115.91 13.58 47.62
C GLU A 11 -117.36 13.13 47.76
N THR A 12 -117.95 12.54 46.72
CA THR A 12 -119.31 11.98 46.75
C THR A 12 -119.42 10.81 47.76
N LEU A 13 -118.42 9.93 47.82
CA LEU A 13 -118.36 8.84 48.81
C LEU A 13 -118.22 9.39 50.25
N SER A 14 -117.44 10.46 50.44
CA SER A 14 -117.29 11.13 51.75
C SER A 14 -118.60 11.81 52.20
N TRP A 15 -119.35 12.37 51.24
CA TRP A 15 -120.68 12.91 51.46
C TRP A 15 -121.67 11.80 51.84
N LEU A 16 -121.66 10.66 51.12
CA LEU A 16 -122.50 9.50 51.44
C LEU A 16 -122.21 8.94 52.84
N LYS A 17 -120.94 8.87 53.25
CA LYS A 17 -120.55 8.45 54.62
C LYS A 17 -121.04 9.42 55.69
N SER A 18 -120.86 10.72 55.47
CA SER A 18 -121.30 11.76 56.42
C SER A 18 -122.83 11.81 56.52
N ARG A 19 -123.52 11.63 55.39
CA ARG A 19 -124.99 11.60 55.35
C ARG A 19 -125.54 10.33 55.99
N LEU A 20 -124.93 9.17 55.76
CA LEU A 20 -125.32 7.93 56.43
C LEU A 20 -125.14 8.06 57.96
N LYS A 21 -124.05 8.70 58.43
CA LYS A 21 -123.82 8.97 59.86
C LYS A 21 -124.95 9.77 60.52
N HIS A 22 -125.57 10.70 59.79
CA HIS A 22 -126.75 11.44 60.27
C HIS A 22 -128.07 10.69 60.11
N LEU A 23 -128.16 9.74 59.19
CA LEU A 23 -129.37 8.95 58.93
C LEU A 23 -129.46 7.71 59.83
N ILE A 24 -128.36 7.24 60.41
CA ILE A 24 -128.32 6.13 61.38
C ILE A 24 -129.22 6.43 62.60
N ASP A 25 -129.25 7.67 63.08
CA ASP A 25 -130.06 8.08 64.24
C ASP A 25 -131.59 8.08 63.98
N VAL A 26 -132.02 7.97 62.72
CA VAL A 26 -133.44 8.10 62.30
C VAL A 26 -133.95 6.86 61.53
N SER A 27 -133.14 5.80 61.42
CA SER A 27 -133.46 4.61 60.63
C SER A 27 -133.56 3.33 61.48
N SER A 28 -134.18 2.28 60.96
CA SER A 28 -134.24 0.99 61.64
C SER A 28 -132.84 0.37 61.69
N GLU A 29 -132.47 -0.24 62.82
CA GLU A 29 -131.11 -0.77 63.04
C GLU A 29 -130.69 -1.79 61.96
N LYS A 30 -131.67 -2.51 61.39
CA LYS A 30 -131.45 -3.48 60.30
C LYS A 30 -131.14 -2.81 58.95
N GLU A 31 -131.73 -1.65 58.66
CA GLU A 31 -131.44 -0.87 57.44
C GLU A 31 -130.16 -0.03 57.56
N ALA A 32 -129.87 0.50 58.74
CA ALA A 32 -128.63 1.19 59.04
C ALA A 32 -127.42 0.25 58.84
N GLN A 33 -127.51 -0.99 59.35
CA GLN A 33 -126.46 -2.00 59.17
C GLN A 33 -126.27 -2.37 57.69
N LYS A 34 -127.36 -2.69 56.97
CA LYS A 34 -127.29 -3.07 55.55
C LYS A 34 -126.70 -1.97 54.67
N ARG A 35 -127.13 -0.71 54.85
CA ARG A 35 -126.59 0.43 54.09
C ARG A 35 -125.17 0.78 54.53
N GLY A 36 -124.82 0.53 55.79
CA GLY A 36 -123.45 0.62 56.30
C GLY A 36 -122.51 -0.40 55.64
N ASP A 37 -122.95 -1.66 55.53
CA ASP A 37 -122.19 -2.74 54.90
C ASP A 37 -122.02 -2.50 53.39
N GLU A 38 -123.08 -2.11 52.67
CA GLU A 38 -123.01 -1.72 51.25
C GLU A 38 -122.04 -0.54 51.01
N LEU A 39 -122.04 0.46 51.91
CA LEU A 39 -121.14 1.61 51.82
C LEU A 39 -119.70 1.27 52.22
N ALA A 40 -119.50 0.31 53.13
CA ALA A 40 -118.18 -0.21 53.50
C ALA A 40 -117.57 -1.03 52.36
N GLU A 41 -118.36 -1.87 51.69
CA GLU A 41 -117.97 -2.60 50.49
C GLU A 41 -117.61 -1.63 49.35
N LEU A 42 -118.48 -0.65 49.05
CA LEU A 42 -118.21 0.40 48.07
C LEU A 42 -116.95 1.20 48.42
N SER A 43 -116.74 1.52 49.70
CA SER A 43 -115.53 2.20 50.15
C SER A 43 -114.27 1.33 50.04
N SER A 44 -114.39 0.02 50.22
CA SER A 44 -113.29 -0.93 50.04
C SER A 44 -112.93 -1.02 48.57
N SER A 45 -113.90 -1.24 47.69
CA SER A 45 -113.71 -1.26 46.25
C SER A 45 -113.16 0.07 45.71
N PHE A 46 -113.60 1.21 46.24
CA PHE A 46 -113.07 2.52 45.87
C PHE A 46 -111.62 2.73 46.33
N LYS A 47 -111.26 2.25 47.54
CA LYS A 47 -109.85 2.24 47.99
C LYS A 47 -108.97 1.38 47.09
N VAL A 48 -109.46 0.20 46.69
CA VAL A 48 -108.76 -0.68 45.73
C VAL A 48 -108.60 0.03 44.39
N LEU A 49 -109.64 0.72 43.90
CA LEU A 49 -109.58 1.49 42.65
C LEU A 49 -108.56 2.64 42.72
N VAL A 50 -108.50 3.39 43.83
CA VAL A 50 -107.51 4.46 44.04
C VAL A 50 -106.09 3.92 44.13
N ALA A 51 -105.90 2.76 44.78
CA ALA A 51 -104.61 2.08 44.84
C ALA A 51 -104.17 1.62 43.44
N LEU A 52 -105.06 0.97 42.68
CA LEU A 52 -104.80 0.56 41.30
C LEU A 52 -104.54 1.76 40.36
N LEU A 53 -105.26 2.88 40.54
CA LEU A 53 -104.99 4.10 39.78
C LEU A 53 -103.61 4.68 40.11
N SER A 54 -103.22 4.66 41.39
CA SER A 54 -101.88 5.14 41.80
C SER A 54 -100.79 4.24 41.23
N GLU A 55 -101.01 2.92 41.20
CA GLU A 55 -100.12 1.94 40.59
C GLU A 55 -100.02 2.13 39.06
N VAL A 56 -101.13 2.44 38.38
CA VAL A 56 -101.14 2.75 36.94
C VAL A 56 -100.47 4.08 36.63
N GLU A 57 -100.64 5.11 37.47
CA GLU A 57 -99.95 6.39 37.29
C GLU A 57 -98.46 6.32 37.56
N GLU A 58 -98.04 5.52 38.55
CA GLU A 58 -96.65 5.18 38.79
C GLU A 58 -96.06 4.41 37.60
N MET A 59 -96.79 3.42 37.05
CA MET A 59 -96.42 2.72 35.82
C MET A 59 -96.29 3.68 34.62
N LEU A 60 -97.25 4.58 34.41
CA LEU A 60 -97.24 5.52 33.29
C LEU A 60 -96.11 6.55 33.41
N SER A 61 -95.77 6.97 34.64
CA SER A 61 -94.64 7.87 34.90
C SER A 61 -93.32 7.18 34.61
N ASN A 62 -93.13 5.95 35.13
CA ASN A 62 -91.94 5.13 34.88
C ASN A 62 -91.78 4.82 33.38
N PHE A 63 -92.89 4.55 32.67
CA PHE A 63 -92.87 4.35 31.22
C PHE A 63 -92.52 5.63 30.46
N GLY A 64 -93.04 6.79 30.89
CA GLY A 64 -92.70 8.10 30.33
C GLY A 64 -91.21 8.43 30.48
N GLU A 65 -90.63 8.19 31.65
CA GLU A 65 -89.20 8.36 31.92
C GLU A 65 -88.34 7.40 31.07
N CYS A 66 -88.77 6.14 30.94
CA CYS A 66 -88.10 5.14 30.10
C CYS A 66 -88.09 5.53 28.61
N VAL A 67 -89.20 6.08 28.10
CA VAL A 67 -89.31 6.52 26.71
C VAL A 67 -88.49 7.78 26.46
N GLN A 68 -88.54 8.76 27.36
CA GLN A 68 -87.71 9.98 27.27
C GLN A 68 -86.22 9.65 27.33
N TYR A 69 -85.80 8.77 28.25
CA TYR A 69 -84.41 8.32 28.32
C TYR A 69 -84.00 7.58 27.05
N LYS A 70 -84.85 6.69 26.50
CA LYS A 70 -84.61 6.03 25.21
C LYS A 70 -84.39 7.06 24.11
N GLU A 71 -85.23 8.08 24.01
CA GLU A 71 -85.12 9.11 22.97
C GLU A 71 -83.84 9.93 23.12
N ILE A 72 -83.49 10.33 24.35
CA ILE A 72 -82.24 11.03 24.67
C ILE A 72 -81.04 10.18 24.29
N VAL A 73 -81.02 8.91 24.68
CA VAL A 73 -79.93 7.98 24.38
C VAL A 73 -79.88 7.66 22.89
N THR A 74 -81.02 7.52 22.21
CA THR A 74 -81.08 7.25 20.76
C THR A 74 -80.60 8.44 19.96
N SER A 75 -81.03 9.67 20.28
CA SER A 75 -80.52 10.90 19.67
C SER A 75 -79.03 11.11 19.95
N SER A 76 -78.62 10.90 21.21
CA SER A 76 -77.22 10.92 21.63
C SER A 76 -76.37 9.82 20.98
N LEU A 77 -76.99 8.71 20.56
CA LEU A 77 -76.35 7.64 19.81
C LEU A 77 -76.31 7.96 18.34
N GLU A 78 -77.35 8.53 17.74
CA GLU A 78 -77.34 9.02 16.37
C GLU A 78 -76.27 10.10 16.17
N GLU A 79 -76.03 10.98 17.14
CA GLU A 79 -74.89 11.91 17.12
C GLU A 79 -73.52 11.20 17.19
N LEU A 80 -73.43 10.07 17.88
CA LEU A 80 -72.21 9.25 17.95
C LEU A 80 -72.07 8.25 16.79
N MET A 81 -73.17 7.87 16.14
CA MET A 81 -73.32 6.79 15.16
C MET A 81 -73.57 7.27 13.73
N SER A 82 -73.95 8.53 13.51
CA SER A 82 -74.00 9.15 12.17
C SER A 82 -72.66 9.01 11.42
N GLY A 83 -71.58 8.68 12.14
CA GLY A 83 -70.29 8.25 11.62
C GLY A 83 -69.96 6.74 11.70
N SER A 84 -70.92 5.81 11.64
CA SER A 84 -70.62 4.36 11.61
C SER A 84 -69.68 3.95 10.45
N PRO A 85 -69.89 4.38 9.18
CA PRO A 85 -68.87 4.23 8.13
C PRO A 85 -67.62 5.09 8.40
N GLU A 86 -67.77 6.23 9.08
CA GLU A 86 -66.64 7.08 9.48
C GLU A 86 -65.74 6.42 10.54
N SER A 87 -66.19 5.41 11.31
CA SER A 87 -65.30 4.74 12.28
C SER A 87 -64.21 3.96 11.57
N GLN A 88 -64.55 3.25 10.48
CA GLN A 88 -63.59 2.55 9.62
C GLN A 88 -62.64 3.57 8.96
N GLU A 89 -63.22 4.63 8.37
CA GLU A 89 -62.49 5.73 7.73
C GLU A 89 -61.59 6.49 8.71
N GLN A 90 -62.00 6.65 9.97
CA GLN A 90 -61.22 7.30 11.03
C GLN A 90 -59.96 6.50 11.36
N ALA A 91 -60.03 5.16 11.39
CA ALA A 91 -58.83 4.35 11.59
C ALA A 91 -57.90 4.35 10.39
N GLU A 92 -58.46 4.33 9.18
CA GLU A 92 -57.67 4.47 7.96
C GLU A 92 -56.98 5.83 7.93
N LYS A 93 -57.69 6.90 8.31
CA LYS A 93 -57.14 8.26 8.44
C LYS A 93 -56.04 8.36 9.50
N ILE A 94 -56.19 7.72 10.67
CA ILE A 94 -55.14 7.66 11.70
C ILE A 94 -53.87 6.98 11.16
N LEU A 95 -54.03 5.93 10.36
CA LEU A 95 -52.89 5.16 9.83
C LEU A 95 -52.29 5.78 8.56
N ASP A 96 -52.98 6.75 7.94
CA ASP A 96 -52.55 7.46 6.73
C ASP A 96 -52.03 8.89 6.96
N THR A 97 -51.90 9.31 8.22
CA THR A 97 -51.30 10.60 8.58
C THR A 97 -49.83 10.68 8.16
N GLU A 98 -49.33 11.90 7.91
CA GLU A 98 -47.94 12.10 7.47
C GLU A 98 -46.89 11.90 8.56
N ASN A 99 -47.28 12.02 9.84
CA ASN A 99 -46.37 11.93 10.96
C ASN A 99 -46.97 11.19 12.15
N LEU A 100 -46.09 10.54 12.92
CA LEU A 100 -46.47 9.69 14.05
C LEU A 100 -47.17 10.49 15.17
N PHE A 101 -46.77 11.74 15.39
CA PHE A 101 -47.35 12.59 16.42
C PHE A 101 -48.84 12.87 16.14
N GLU A 102 -49.18 13.21 14.91
CA GLU A 102 -50.56 13.42 14.47
C GLU A 102 -51.40 12.13 14.61
N ALA A 103 -50.83 10.98 14.23
CA ALA A 103 -51.47 9.68 14.42
C ALA A 103 -51.81 9.39 15.89
N GLN A 104 -50.87 9.68 16.80
CA GLN A 104 -51.06 9.54 18.25
C GLN A 104 -52.13 10.50 18.79
N GLN A 105 -52.19 11.75 18.31
CA GLN A 105 -53.24 12.70 18.68
C GLN A 105 -54.64 12.23 18.23
N LEU A 106 -54.75 11.73 16.99
CA LEU A 106 -56.01 11.21 16.48
C LEU A 106 -56.44 9.91 17.19
N LEU A 107 -55.49 9.06 17.61
CA LEU A 107 -55.77 7.91 18.48
C LEU A 107 -56.32 8.34 19.84
N LEU A 108 -55.76 9.39 20.44
CA LEU A 108 -56.26 9.92 21.73
C LEU A 108 -57.72 10.38 21.61
N HIS A 109 -58.06 11.07 20.52
CA HIS A 109 -59.45 11.45 20.24
C HIS A 109 -60.33 10.22 19.99
N HIS A 110 -59.82 9.20 19.28
CA HIS A 110 -60.52 7.94 19.09
C HIS A 110 -60.85 7.26 20.43
N GLN A 111 -59.89 7.24 21.36
CA GLN A 111 -60.02 6.70 22.72
C GLN A 111 -61.03 7.45 23.57
N GLN A 112 -61.05 8.78 23.49
CA GLN A 112 -62.05 9.60 24.20
C GLN A 112 -63.46 9.24 23.75
N LYS A 113 -63.69 9.11 22.43
CA LYS A 113 -64.99 8.65 21.90
C LYS A 113 -65.34 7.23 22.36
N THR A 114 -64.39 6.30 22.41
CA THR A 114 -64.62 4.95 22.95
C THR A 114 -65.04 4.98 24.42
N LYS A 115 -64.39 5.82 25.24
CA LYS A 115 -64.76 6.02 26.65
C LYS A 115 -66.14 6.65 26.81
N MET A 116 -66.56 7.56 25.93
CA MET A 116 -67.92 8.12 25.93
C MET A 116 -68.97 7.05 25.60
N ILE A 117 -68.68 6.16 24.65
CA ILE A 117 -69.55 5.03 24.31
C ILE A 117 -69.68 4.06 25.49
N SER A 118 -68.57 3.73 26.16
CA SER A 118 -68.62 2.85 27.35
C SER A 118 -69.32 3.48 28.55
N ALA A 119 -69.23 4.81 28.71
CA ALA A 119 -69.99 5.55 29.72
C ALA A 119 -71.50 5.49 29.42
N LYS A 120 -71.93 5.84 28.20
CA LYS A 120 -73.33 5.77 27.79
C LYS A 120 -73.92 4.35 27.91
N LYS A 121 -73.12 3.32 27.63
CA LYS A 121 -73.51 1.92 27.87
C LYS A 121 -73.71 1.62 29.35
N ARG A 122 -72.79 2.03 30.23
CA ARG A 122 -72.94 1.86 31.68
C ARG A 122 -74.17 2.59 32.22
N ASP A 123 -74.42 3.80 31.73
CA ASP A 123 -75.60 4.58 32.12
C ASP A 123 -76.89 3.86 31.68
N LEU A 124 -76.93 3.31 30.46
CA LEU A 124 -78.04 2.48 29.96
C LEU A 124 -78.26 1.21 30.81
N GLN A 125 -77.18 0.52 31.20
CA GLN A 125 -77.23 -0.67 32.05
C GLN A 125 -77.80 -0.36 33.43
N GLN A 126 -77.36 0.74 34.05
CA GLN A 126 -77.90 1.19 35.33
C GLN A 126 -79.40 1.51 35.24
N GLN A 127 -79.84 2.15 34.15
CA GLN A 127 -81.25 2.44 33.93
C GLN A 127 -82.09 1.17 33.69
N MET A 128 -81.52 0.18 32.99
CA MET A 128 -82.17 -1.12 32.83
C MET A 128 -82.30 -1.87 34.15
N GLU A 129 -81.28 -1.84 35.01
CA GLU A 129 -81.32 -2.44 36.36
C GLU A 129 -82.37 -1.75 37.24
N GLN A 130 -82.47 -0.42 37.18
CA GLN A 130 -83.49 0.37 37.91
C GLN A 130 -84.90 0.03 37.42
N ALA A 131 -85.12 -0.05 36.11
CA ALA A 131 -86.41 -0.43 35.53
C ALA A 131 -86.81 -1.88 35.88
N GLN A 132 -85.84 -2.78 36.07
CA GLN A 132 -86.07 -4.18 36.41
C GLN A 132 -86.39 -4.37 37.91
N GLN A 133 -85.86 -3.52 38.80
CA GLN A 133 -86.21 -3.49 40.22
C GLN A 133 -87.62 -2.93 40.48
N GLY A 134 -88.16 -2.11 39.57
CA GLY A 134 -89.53 -1.58 39.59
C GLY A 134 -90.63 -2.58 39.19
N GLY A 135 -90.29 -3.85 38.90
CA GLY A 135 -91.26 -4.95 38.89
C GLY A 135 -92.10 -5.17 37.62
N GLN A 136 -91.82 -4.56 36.48
CA GLN A 136 -92.59 -4.84 35.24
C GLN A 136 -91.72 -5.00 33.98
N ALA A 137 -91.85 -6.15 33.34
CA ALA A 137 -91.27 -6.44 32.02
C ALA A 137 -92.21 -5.92 30.90
N GLY A 138 -92.02 -4.64 30.53
CA GLY A 138 -92.81 -3.98 29.48
C GLY A 138 -92.14 -4.00 28.08
N PRO A 139 -92.89 -3.63 27.01
CA PRO A 139 -92.36 -3.52 25.64
C PRO A 139 -91.13 -2.61 25.48
N GLY A 140 -90.94 -1.63 26.38
CA GLY A 140 -89.77 -0.74 26.39
C GLY A 140 -88.46 -1.44 26.80
N GLN A 141 -88.53 -2.53 27.57
CA GLN A 141 -87.35 -3.26 28.04
C GLN A 141 -86.66 -4.03 26.91
N GLU A 142 -87.43 -4.57 25.97
CA GLU A 142 -86.89 -5.27 24.80
C GLU A 142 -86.16 -4.30 23.85
N GLU A 143 -86.66 -3.08 23.73
CA GLU A 143 -86.06 -2.03 22.91
C GLU A 143 -84.77 -1.47 23.54
N LEU A 144 -84.75 -1.26 24.86
CA LEU A 144 -83.52 -0.91 25.60
C LEU A 144 -82.47 -2.03 25.51
N ARG A 145 -82.90 -3.30 25.57
CA ARG A 145 -82.01 -4.46 25.38
C ARG A 145 -81.42 -4.51 23.96
N LYS A 146 -82.20 -4.19 22.92
CA LYS A 146 -81.67 -4.04 21.55
C LYS A 146 -80.63 -2.94 21.47
N LEU A 147 -80.90 -1.79 22.08
CA LEU A 147 -79.98 -0.66 22.13
C LEU A 147 -78.67 -1.02 22.86
N GLU A 148 -78.76 -1.72 24.00
CA GLU A 148 -77.60 -2.23 24.75
C GLU A 148 -76.76 -3.21 23.90
N ASN A 149 -77.41 -4.10 23.16
CA ASN A 149 -76.73 -5.02 22.25
C ASN A 149 -76.00 -4.27 21.12
N THR A 150 -76.61 -3.22 20.55
CA THR A 150 -75.97 -2.39 19.52
C THR A 150 -74.77 -1.62 20.08
N LEU A 151 -74.88 -1.06 21.29
CA LEU A 151 -73.80 -0.39 22.00
C LEU A 151 -72.64 -1.34 22.33
N THR A 152 -72.96 -2.55 22.77
CA THR A 152 -71.97 -3.60 23.04
C THR A 152 -71.24 -4.02 21.78
N GLY A 153 -71.94 -4.18 20.66
CA GLY A 153 -71.34 -4.49 19.36
C GLY A 153 -70.42 -3.36 18.87
N LEU A 154 -70.86 -2.10 19.01
CA LEU A 154 -70.09 -0.91 18.64
C LEU A 154 -68.83 -0.75 19.49
N GLU A 155 -68.95 -0.88 20.81
CA GLU A 155 -67.83 -0.85 21.76
C GLU A 155 -66.81 -1.94 21.41
N GLN A 156 -67.23 -3.19 21.24
CA GLN A 156 -66.32 -4.29 20.89
C GLN A 156 -65.67 -4.11 19.51
N SER A 157 -66.38 -3.55 18.53
CA SER A 157 -65.81 -3.22 17.22
C SER A 157 -64.73 -2.14 17.33
N ARG A 158 -65.06 -1.05 18.04
CA ARG A 158 -64.17 0.09 18.24
C ARG A 158 -62.95 -0.26 19.08
N GLU A 159 -63.11 -1.06 20.14
CA GLU A 159 -61.98 -1.57 20.93
C GLU A 159 -61.05 -2.47 20.10
N ARG A 160 -61.61 -3.34 19.24
CA ARG A 160 -60.80 -4.16 18.32
C ARG A 160 -60.02 -3.29 17.35
N GLN A 161 -60.67 -2.25 16.81
CA GLN A 161 -60.04 -1.27 15.93
C GLN A 161 -58.95 -0.48 16.65
N GLU A 162 -59.20 -0.01 17.88
CA GLU A 162 -58.22 0.68 18.71
C GLU A 162 -56.99 -0.20 18.98
N ARG A 163 -57.18 -1.47 19.37
CA ARG A 163 -56.08 -2.42 19.58
C ARG A 163 -55.24 -2.59 18.30
N ARG A 164 -55.88 -2.68 17.14
CA ARG A 164 -55.18 -2.74 15.83
C ARG A 164 -54.37 -1.48 15.56
N ILE A 165 -54.95 -0.29 15.75
CA ILE A 165 -54.26 0.99 15.58
C ILE A 165 -53.06 1.06 16.52
N GLN A 166 -53.24 0.76 17.82
CA GLN A 166 -52.16 0.78 18.80
C GLN A 166 -50.99 -0.15 18.46
N VAL A 167 -51.26 -1.36 17.96
CA VAL A 167 -50.20 -2.27 17.52
C VAL A 167 -49.45 -1.68 16.31
N SER A 168 -50.17 -1.03 15.40
CA SER A 168 -49.59 -0.41 14.20
C SER A 168 -48.75 0.81 14.55
N LEU A 169 -49.22 1.68 15.46
CA LEU A 169 -48.47 2.83 15.94
C LEU A 169 -47.24 2.44 16.74
N ARG A 170 -47.30 1.37 17.56
CA ARG A 170 -46.11 0.85 18.25
C ARG A 170 -45.03 0.35 17.28
N LYS A 171 -45.45 -0.28 16.16
CA LYS A 171 -44.51 -0.63 15.09
C LYS A 171 -43.92 0.61 14.43
N TRP A 172 -44.73 1.67 14.24
CA TRP A 172 -44.26 2.94 13.67
C TRP A 172 -43.30 3.68 14.61
N GLU A 173 -43.58 3.74 15.91
CA GLU A 173 -42.65 4.27 16.93
C GLU A 173 -41.28 3.59 16.86
N ARG A 174 -41.28 2.26 16.75
CA ARG A 174 -40.05 1.48 16.59
C ARG A 174 -39.33 1.81 15.29
N PHE A 175 -40.06 1.89 14.18
CA PHE A 175 -39.52 2.30 12.89
C PHE A 175 -38.87 3.69 12.96
N GLU A 176 -39.53 4.69 13.56
CA GLU A 176 -38.98 6.03 13.72
C GLU A 176 -37.70 6.03 14.57
N THR A 177 -37.67 5.25 15.66
CA THR A 177 -36.48 5.12 16.52
C THR A 177 -35.31 4.47 15.78
N ASN A 178 -35.57 3.40 15.02
CA ASN A 178 -34.58 2.72 14.19
C ASN A 178 -34.06 3.67 13.09
N LYS A 179 -34.97 4.40 12.42
CA LYS A 179 -34.66 5.39 11.38
C LYS A 179 -33.76 6.48 11.92
N GLU A 180 -34.08 7.04 13.08
CA GLU A 180 -33.27 8.07 13.74
C GLU A 180 -31.85 7.56 14.01
N THR A 181 -31.70 6.29 14.39
CA THR A 181 -30.38 5.70 14.64
C THR A 181 -29.50 5.66 13.40
N VAL A 182 -30.06 5.22 12.27
CA VAL A 182 -29.34 5.19 10.99
C VAL A 182 -29.03 6.60 10.49
N VAL A 183 -30.01 7.52 10.54
CA VAL A 183 -29.83 8.91 10.09
C VAL A 183 -28.78 9.65 10.94
N ARG A 184 -28.80 9.45 12.25
CA ARG A 184 -27.82 10.05 13.16
C ARG A 184 -26.41 9.55 12.85
N TYR A 185 -26.26 8.26 12.57
CA TYR A 185 -25.00 7.69 12.12
C TYR A 185 -24.52 8.35 10.82
N LEU A 186 -25.36 8.36 9.78
CA LEU A 186 -25.06 8.99 8.49
C LEU A 186 -24.66 10.46 8.62
N PHE A 187 -25.29 11.21 9.52
CA PHE A 187 -24.96 12.61 9.76
C PHE A 187 -23.58 12.79 10.42
N GLN A 188 -23.26 11.97 11.43
CA GLN A 188 -21.97 12.01 12.13
C GLN A 188 -20.81 11.56 11.23
N THR A 189 -21.07 10.61 10.33
CA THR A 189 -20.06 10.00 9.49
C THR A 189 -19.89 10.72 8.16
N GLY A 190 -20.98 11.21 7.57
CA GLY A 190 -20.96 11.93 6.30
C GLY A 190 -20.09 13.20 6.35
N SER A 191 -20.04 13.90 7.48
CA SER A 191 -19.15 15.07 7.67
C SER A 191 -17.67 14.69 7.83
N SER A 192 -17.38 13.43 8.15
CA SER A 192 -16.04 12.97 8.53
C SER A 192 -15.32 12.20 7.40
N HIS A 193 -16.05 11.79 6.35
CA HIS A 193 -15.56 10.85 5.34
C HIS A 193 -15.19 11.49 3.98
N GLU A 194 -15.33 12.81 3.82
CA GLU A 194 -14.66 13.56 2.74
C GLU A 194 -13.15 13.73 3.03
N ARG A 195 -12.48 12.66 3.49
CA ARG A 195 -11.05 12.70 3.79
C ARG A 195 -10.26 12.50 2.52
N PHE A 196 -9.46 13.48 2.17
CA PHE A 196 -8.43 13.30 1.16
C PHE A 196 -7.45 12.21 1.63
N LEU A 197 -7.31 11.16 0.81
CA LEU A 197 -6.35 10.08 1.03
C LEU A 197 -4.92 10.62 0.85
N SER A 198 -4.37 11.26 1.89
CA SER A 198 -3.01 11.82 1.89
C SER A 198 -2.29 11.43 3.18
N PHE A 199 -1.17 10.71 3.05
CA PHE A 199 -0.47 10.11 4.18
C PHE A 199 0.96 10.65 4.33
N SER A 200 1.37 10.91 5.57
CA SER A 200 2.71 11.43 5.89
C SER A 200 3.76 10.33 6.06
N SER A 201 3.34 9.09 6.21
CA SER A 201 4.20 7.92 6.38
C SER A 201 3.42 6.62 6.13
N LEU A 202 4.15 5.53 5.93
CA LEU A 202 3.60 4.18 5.84
C LEU A 202 2.84 3.76 7.12
N GLU A 203 3.32 4.21 8.28
CA GLU A 203 2.65 3.99 9.57
C GLU A 203 1.32 4.75 9.65
N SER A 204 1.30 6.01 9.19
CA SER A 204 0.08 6.81 9.10
C SER A 204 -0.94 6.18 8.15
N LEU A 205 -0.50 5.66 7.01
CA LEU A 205 -1.34 4.90 6.08
C LEU A 205 -1.89 3.63 6.72
N SER A 206 -1.04 2.85 7.39
CA SER A 206 -1.47 1.61 8.06
C SER A 206 -2.47 1.88 9.18
N SER A 207 -2.24 2.91 10.00
CA SER A 207 -3.19 3.30 11.05
C SER A 207 -4.52 3.76 10.47
N ALA A 208 -4.49 4.57 9.42
CA ALA A 208 -5.71 5.02 8.75
C ALA A 208 -6.47 3.85 8.11
N LEU A 209 -5.77 2.88 7.50
CA LEU A 209 -6.37 1.71 6.88
C LEU A 209 -7.13 0.86 7.91
N GLU A 210 -6.51 0.61 9.07
CA GLU A 210 -7.17 -0.14 10.15
C GLU A 210 -8.40 0.61 10.70
N GLN A 211 -8.30 1.94 10.85
CA GLN A 211 -9.45 2.76 11.25
C GLN A 211 -10.59 2.70 10.22
N THR A 212 -10.29 2.77 8.92
CA THR A 212 -11.30 2.67 7.86
C THR A 212 -11.91 1.28 7.80
N LYS A 213 -11.14 0.20 8.01
CA LYS A 213 -11.66 -1.17 8.11
C LYS A 213 -12.60 -1.36 9.29
N GLU A 214 -12.24 -0.83 10.47
CA GLU A 214 -13.13 -0.87 11.62
C GLU A 214 -14.41 -0.07 11.36
N PHE A 215 -14.29 1.07 10.68
CA PHE A 215 -15.41 1.90 10.31
C PHE A 215 -16.33 1.23 9.28
N SER A 216 -15.79 0.56 8.27
CA SER A 216 -16.53 -0.28 7.32
C SER A 216 -17.32 -1.38 8.02
N LYS A 217 -16.69 -2.10 8.96
CA LYS A 217 -17.37 -3.13 9.78
C LYS A 217 -18.54 -2.56 10.60
N ARG A 218 -18.40 -1.35 11.14
CA ARG A 218 -19.50 -0.68 11.85
C ARG A 218 -20.62 -0.27 10.87
N THR A 219 -20.25 0.16 9.66
CA THR A 219 -21.20 0.54 8.60
C THR A 219 -22.04 -0.64 8.13
N GLU A 220 -21.46 -1.84 8.01
CA GLU A 220 -22.17 -3.08 7.67
C GLU A 220 -23.35 -3.35 8.63
N SER A 221 -23.13 -3.16 9.94
CA SER A 221 -24.21 -3.29 10.94
C SER A 221 -25.31 -2.23 10.75
N ILE A 222 -24.97 -1.02 10.32
CA ILE A 222 -25.95 0.04 10.03
C ILE A 222 -26.68 -0.25 8.71
N ALA A 223 -26.01 -0.84 7.71
CA ALA A 223 -26.61 -1.25 6.46
C ALA A 223 -27.69 -2.31 6.69
N THR A 224 -27.41 -3.33 7.50
CA THR A 224 -28.45 -4.32 7.88
C THR A 224 -29.64 -3.66 8.58
N GLN A 225 -29.43 -2.63 9.41
CA GLN A 225 -30.52 -1.85 10.01
C GLN A 225 -31.31 -1.07 8.95
N ALA A 226 -30.64 -0.45 7.97
CA ALA A 226 -31.29 0.25 6.87
C ALA A 226 -32.10 -0.70 5.96
N GLU A 227 -31.63 -1.92 5.72
CA GLU A 227 -32.40 -2.96 5.02
C GLU A 227 -33.63 -3.40 5.81
N ASN A 228 -33.49 -3.56 7.12
CA ASN A 228 -34.61 -3.85 8.00
C ASN A 228 -35.65 -2.73 7.99
N LEU A 229 -35.25 -1.46 7.90
CA LEU A 229 -36.20 -0.33 7.76
C LEU A 229 -37.06 -0.45 6.51
N VAL A 230 -36.47 -0.81 5.36
CA VAL A 230 -37.23 -1.01 4.11
C VAL A 230 -38.25 -2.14 4.26
N LYS A 231 -37.83 -3.25 4.90
CA LYS A 231 -38.70 -4.38 5.19
C LYS A 231 -39.84 -3.98 6.13
N GLU A 232 -39.52 -3.34 7.25
CA GLU A 232 -40.49 -2.82 8.23
C GLU A 232 -41.50 -1.89 7.55
N ALA A 233 -41.07 -0.90 6.77
CA ALA A 233 -41.95 0.01 6.05
C ALA A 233 -42.91 -0.70 5.06
N SER A 234 -42.49 -1.84 4.48
CA SER A 234 -43.33 -2.62 3.56
C SER A 234 -44.39 -3.48 4.25
N GLU A 235 -44.05 -4.05 5.40
CA GLU A 235 -44.89 -4.96 6.18
C GLU A 235 -45.84 -4.22 7.15
N MET A 236 -45.59 -2.94 7.40
CA MET A 236 -46.39 -2.12 8.30
C MET A 236 -47.82 -1.91 7.77
N PRO A 237 -48.85 -2.17 8.61
CA PRO A 237 -50.25 -1.96 8.25
C PRO A 237 -50.63 -0.47 8.39
N LEU A 238 -50.07 0.37 7.53
CA LEU A 238 -50.36 1.80 7.43
C LEU A 238 -51.28 2.10 6.24
N GLY A 239 -51.82 3.32 6.20
CA GLY A 239 -52.54 3.85 5.05
C GLY A 239 -51.63 4.05 3.83
N PRO A 240 -52.20 4.14 2.62
CA PRO A 240 -51.44 4.13 1.36
C PRO A 240 -50.44 5.29 1.21
N ARG A 241 -50.82 6.50 1.61
CA ARG A 241 -50.00 7.71 1.50
C ARG A 241 -48.81 7.64 2.46
N ASN A 242 -49.06 7.31 3.73
CA ASN A 242 -48.02 7.20 4.73
C ASN A 242 -47.08 6.01 4.43
N LYS A 243 -47.64 4.87 4.02
CA LYS A 243 -46.85 3.70 3.61
C LYS A 243 -45.88 4.05 2.47
N GLN A 244 -46.35 4.76 1.45
CA GLN A 244 -45.49 5.20 0.35
C GLN A 244 -44.39 6.15 0.83
N LEU A 245 -44.72 7.11 1.70
CA LEU A 245 -43.76 8.06 2.26
C LEU A 245 -42.64 7.34 3.04
N LEU A 246 -43.00 6.46 3.99
CA LEU A 246 -42.00 5.74 4.80
C LEU A 246 -41.15 4.79 3.95
N GLN A 247 -41.73 4.16 2.93
CA GLN A 247 -40.98 3.35 1.98
C GLN A 247 -39.95 4.18 1.20
N GLN A 248 -40.35 5.35 0.69
CA GLN A 248 -39.43 6.27 0.00
C GLN A 248 -38.30 6.74 0.92
N GLN A 249 -38.61 7.13 2.16
CA GLN A 249 -37.61 7.52 3.15
C GLN A 249 -36.65 6.38 3.47
N ALA A 250 -37.16 5.18 3.76
CA ALA A 250 -36.33 4.01 4.07
C ALA A 250 -35.43 3.61 2.89
N THR A 251 -35.95 3.69 1.66
CA THR A 251 -35.20 3.38 0.44
C THR A 251 -34.09 4.40 0.22
N SER A 252 -34.38 5.70 0.37
CA SER A 252 -33.38 6.76 0.26
C SER A 252 -32.27 6.61 1.32
N ILE A 253 -32.62 6.29 2.57
CA ILE A 253 -31.64 6.02 3.63
C ILE A 253 -30.79 4.80 3.29
N LYS A 254 -31.40 3.71 2.82
CA LYS A 254 -30.68 2.51 2.38
C LYS A 254 -29.67 2.84 1.27
N GLU A 255 -30.07 3.64 0.28
CA GLU A 255 -29.19 4.08 -0.81
C GLU A 255 -28.03 4.93 -0.30
N GLN A 256 -28.26 5.82 0.67
CA GLN A 256 -27.21 6.62 1.30
C GLN A 256 -26.21 5.77 2.08
N VAL A 257 -26.68 4.79 2.87
CA VAL A 257 -25.79 3.86 3.58
C VAL A 257 -25.00 3.02 2.59
N LYS A 258 -25.64 2.50 1.54
CA LYS A 258 -24.96 1.72 0.51
C LYS A 258 -23.87 2.53 -0.20
N LYS A 259 -24.14 3.80 -0.53
CA LYS A 259 -23.13 4.69 -1.13
C LYS A 259 -21.93 4.87 -0.19
N LEU A 260 -22.17 5.00 1.12
CA LEU A 260 -21.10 5.08 2.12
C LEU A 260 -20.30 3.78 2.19
N GLU A 261 -20.95 2.61 2.18
CA GLU A 261 -20.27 1.31 2.13
C GLU A 261 -19.40 1.17 0.87
N ASP A 262 -19.96 1.50 -0.29
CA ASP A 262 -19.24 1.42 -1.57
C ASP A 262 -18.00 2.35 -1.57
N THR A 263 -18.14 3.57 -1.01
CA THR A 263 -17.02 4.53 -0.89
C THR A 263 -15.95 4.01 0.07
N LEU A 264 -16.34 3.47 1.23
CA LEU A 264 -15.41 2.92 2.21
C LEU A 264 -14.63 1.73 1.65
N GLU A 265 -15.31 0.86 0.90
CA GLU A 265 -14.69 -0.29 0.26
C GLU A 265 -13.69 0.13 -0.83
N GLU A 266 -14.00 1.17 -1.60
CA GLU A 266 -13.08 1.77 -2.58
C GLU A 266 -11.86 2.41 -1.91
N ASP A 267 -12.05 3.13 -0.81
CA ASP A 267 -10.98 3.71 0.00
C ASP A 267 -10.07 2.63 0.58
N ILE A 268 -10.64 1.56 1.16
CA ILE A 268 -9.87 0.43 1.69
C ILE A 268 -9.01 -0.20 0.59
N LYS A 269 -9.60 -0.51 -0.57
CA LYS A 269 -8.87 -1.07 -1.71
C LYS A 269 -7.75 -0.15 -2.19
N THR A 270 -8.02 1.15 -2.26
CA THR A 270 -7.04 2.16 -2.68
C THR A 270 -5.89 2.23 -1.68
N MET A 271 -6.19 2.29 -0.39
CA MET A 271 -5.19 2.35 0.68
C MET A 271 -4.35 1.06 0.77
N GLU A 272 -4.95 -0.12 0.57
CA GLU A 272 -4.22 -1.39 0.49
C GLU A 272 -3.28 -1.43 -0.71
N MET A 273 -3.74 -1.00 -1.88
CA MET A 273 -2.93 -0.91 -3.10
C MET A 273 -1.76 0.07 -2.92
N VAL A 274 -2.00 1.25 -2.33
CA VAL A 274 -0.95 2.23 -2.02
C VAL A 274 0.04 1.66 -1.02
N LYS A 275 -0.43 0.97 0.02
CA LYS A 275 0.44 0.35 1.03
C LYS A 275 1.38 -0.67 0.40
N ILE A 276 0.85 -1.56 -0.45
CA ILE A 276 1.65 -2.57 -1.16
C ILE A 276 2.71 -1.89 -2.03
N LYS A 277 2.33 -0.88 -2.82
CA LYS A 277 3.26 -0.14 -3.68
C LYS A 277 4.35 0.58 -2.89
N TRP A 278 3.98 1.21 -1.77
CA TRP A 278 4.92 1.93 -0.92
C TRP A 278 5.89 0.97 -0.21
N ASP A 279 5.39 -0.18 0.28
CA ASP A 279 6.23 -1.24 0.84
C ASP A 279 7.22 -1.79 -0.20
N GLN A 280 6.74 -2.03 -1.43
CA GLN A 280 7.59 -2.47 -2.55
C GLN A 280 8.70 -1.45 -2.85
N PHE A 281 8.33 -0.18 -2.98
CA PHE A 281 9.31 0.91 -3.16
C PHE A 281 10.36 0.92 -2.06
N GLY A 282 9.95 0.81 -0.79
CA GLY A 282 10.86 0.77 0.36
C GLY A 282 11.84 -0.40 0.26
N ASN A 283 11.34 -1.61 0.00
CA ASN A 283 12.17 -2.81 -0.12
C ASN A 283 13.13 -2.76 -1.32
N ASN A 284 12.64 -2.29 -2.47
CA ASN A 284 13.44 -2.16 -3.69
C ASN A 284 14.54 -1.09 -3.52
N PHE A 285 14.22 0.02 -2.83
CA PHE A 285 15.17 1.07 -2.51
C PHE A 285 16.31 0.57 -1.61
N GLU A 286 15.98 -0.15 -0.54
CA GLU A 286 16.98 -0.71 0.38
C GLU A 286 17.84 -1.79 -0.29
N SER A 287 17.22 -2.65 -1.11
CA SER A 287 17.91 -3.67 -1.91
C SER A 287 18.91 -3.03 -2.88
N LEU A 288 18.49 -2.01 -3.63
CA LEU A 288 19.38 -1.29 -4.54
C LEU A 288 20.50 -0.55 -3.81
N SER A 289 20.19 0.10 -2.67
CA SER A 289 21.20 0.81 -1.86
C SER A 289 22.26 -0.14 -1.29
N THR A 290 21.84 -1.33 -0.84
CA THR A 290 22.74 -2.38 -0.37
C THR A 290 23.62 -2.88 -1.52
N TRP A 291 23.03 -3.17 -2.68
CA TRP A 291 23.75 -3.62 -3.86
C TRP A 291 24.79 -2.59 -4.34
N ILE A 292 24.45 -1.29 -4.37
CA ILE A 292 25.41 -0.22 -4.71
C ILE A 292 26.59 -0.25 -3.74
N SER A 293 26.32 -0.37 -2.44
CA SER A 293 27.36 -0.39 -1.40
C SER A 293 28.28 -1.62 -1.52
N GLU A 294 27.70 -2.79 -1.83
CA GLU A 294 28.45 -4.02 -2.07
C GLU A 294 29.35 -3.91 -3.30
N LYS A 295 28.83 -3.36 -4.40
CA LYS A 295 29.61 -3.16 -5.64
C LYS A 295 30.72 -2.13 -5.47
N GLU A 296 30.46 -1.05 -4.75
CA GLU A 296 31.48 -0.08 -4.37
C GLU A 296 32.60 -0.78 -3.56
N SER A 297 32.25 -1.64 -2.60
CA SER A 297 33.23 -2.43 -1.86
C SER A 297 34.01 -3.42 -2.74
N GLU A 298 33.36 -4.08 -3.72
CA GLU A 298 34.05 -4.97 -4.67
C GLU A 298 35.07 -4.19 -5.51
N LEU A 299 34.71 -3.01 -6.04
CA LEU A 299 35.62 -2.18 -6.84
C LEU A 299 36.83 -1.72 -6.03
N ASN A 300 36.60 -1.25 -4.80
CA ASN A 300 37.67 -0.84 -3.87
C ASN A 300 38.63 -2.00 -3.54
N ALA A 301 38.15 -3.25 -3.51
CA ALA A 301 38.99 -4.42 -3.29
C ALA A 301 39.80 -4.84 -4.52
N LEU A 302 39.36 -4.47 -5.73
CA LEU A 302 40.06 -4.80 -6.98
C LEU A 302 41.29 -3.91 -7.22
N GLU A 303 41.27 -2.65 -6.77
CA GLU A 303 42.38 -1.72 -6.98
C GLU A 303 43.74 -2.19 -6.40
N PRO A 304 43.82 -2.72 -5.16
CA PRO A 304 45.05 -3.24 -4.57
C PRO A 304 45.30 -4.73 -4.88
N SER A 305 44.51 -5.35 -5.75
CA SER A 305 44.57 -6.80 -5.97
C SER A 305 45.91 -7.26 -6.57
N ALA A 306 46.41 -8.41 -6.08
CA ALA A 306 47.58 -9.11 -6.61
C ALA A 306 47.27 -9.98 -7.86
N SER A 307 46.01 -10.03 -8.32
CA SER A 307 45.64 -10.79 -9.51
C SER A 307 46.22 -10.18 -10.80
N ALA A 308 46.37 -11.00 -11.85
CA ALA A 308 46.87 -10.54 -13.14
C ALA A 308 46.00 -9.41 -13.71
N LEU A 309 46.63 -8.40 -14.30
CA LEU A 309 45.95 -7.19 -14.81
C LEU A 309 44.85 -7.51 -15.83
N ASP A 310 45.05 -8.49 -16.71
CA ASP A 310 44.04 -8.93 -17.69
C ASP A 310 42.78 -9.51 -17.02
N VAL A 311 42.96 -10.22 -15.90
CA VAL A 311 41.85 -10.77 -15.10
C VAL A 311 41.11 -9.64 -14.39
N GLN A 312 41.83 -8.65 -13.85
CA GLN A 312 41.21 -7.47 -13.25
C GLN A 312 40.38 -6.68 -14.27
N ILE A 313 40.93 -6.43 -15.46
CA ILE A 313 40.22 -5.72 -16.55
C ILE A 313 38.96 -6.48 -16.95
N SER A 314 39.07 -7.80 -17.14
CA SER A 314 37.91 -8.62 -17.51
C SER A 314 36.82 -8.56 -16.45
N ARG A 315 37.20 -8.61 -15.16
CA ARG A 315 36.24 -8.50 -14.05
C ARG A 315 35.59 -7.12 -13.98
N ILE A 316 36.36 -6.05 -14.10
CA ILE A 316 35.85 -4.68 -14.06
C ILE A 316 34.88 -4.43 -15.22
N LYS A 317 35.18 -4.92 -16.43
CA LYS A 317 34.27 -4.81 -17.57
C LYS A 317 32.92 -5.47 -17.32
N VAL A 318 32.92 -6.66 -16.71
CA VAL A 318 31.68 -7.34 -16.30
C VAL A 318 30.95 -6.51 -15.24
N THR A 319 31.67 -6.00 -14.23
CA THR A 319 31.07 -5.15 -13.20
C THR A 319 30.48 -3.86 -13.76
N ILE A 320 31.13 -3.22 -14.74
CA ILE A 320 30.59 -2.03 -15.44
C ILE A 320 29.28 -2.38 -16.13
N GLN A 321 29.21 -3.51 -16.84
CA GLN A 321 27.96 -3.94 -17.50
C GLN A 321 26.84 -4.20 -16.48
N GLU A 322 27.16 -4.82 -15.34
CA GLU A 322 26.20 -5.03 -14.25
C GLU A 322 25.68 -3.70 -13.68
N ILE A 323 26.57 -2.71 -13.49
CA ILE A 323 26.22 -1.37 -13.00
C ILE A 323 25.36 -0.64 -14.01
N GLU A 324 25.77 -0.60 -15.27
CA GLU A 324 25.02 0.09 -16.33
C GLU A 324 23.64 -0.53 -16.53
N GLY A 325 23.51 -1.85 -16.44
CA GLY A 325 22.22 -2.54 -16.48
C GLY A 325 21.30 -2.26 -15.29
N LYS A 326 21.82 -1.72 -14.17
CA LYS A 326 21.02 -1.41 -12.98
C LYS A 326 20.22 -0.10 -13.11
N ILE A 327 20.44 0.69 -14.17
CA ILE A 327 19.66 1.91 -14.44
C ILE A 327 18.16 1.66 -14.51
N ASP A 328 17.74 0.52 -15.07
CA ASP A 328 16.33 0.15 -15.19
C ASP A 328 15.68 -0.04 -13.81
N SER A 329 16.44 -0.49 -12.81
CA SER A 329 15.95 -0.58 -11.42
C SER A 329 15.71 0.79 -10.80
N ILE A 330 16.52 1.80 -11.16
CA ILE A 330 16.33 3.18 -10.70
C ILE A 330 15.10 3.80 -11.36
N VAL A 331 14.93 3.60 -12.67
CA VAL A 331 13.74 4.05 -13.41
C VAL A 331 12.48 3.39 -12.85
N GLY A 332 12.53 2.08 -12.58
CA GLY A 332 11.43 1.35 -11.94
C GLY A 332 11.06 1.91 -10.56
N LEU A 333 12.05 2.28 -9.73
CA LEU A 333 11.79 2.95 -8.44
C LEU A 333 11.12 4.32 -8.60
N GLU A 334 11.50 5.08 -9.63
CA GLU A 334 10.87 6.38 -9.94
C GLU A 334 9.41 6.19 -10.40
N GLU A 335 9.14 5.18 -11.21
CA GLU A 335 7.78 4.81 -11.63
C GLU A 335 6.92 4.31 -10.46
N GLU A 336 7.49 3.46 -9.59
CA GLU A 336 6.84 3.00 -8.36
C GLU A 336 6.44 4.18 -7.49
N ALA A 337 7.38 5.09 -7.19
CA ALA A 337 7.13 6.30 -6.41
C ALA A 337 6.03 7.18 -7.04
N GLN A 338 6.08 7.36 -8.36
CA GLN A 338 5.07 8.13 -9.09
C GLN A 338 3.68 7.49 -9.02
N SER A 339 3.61 6.16 -8.97
CA SER A 339 2.35 5.41 -8.96
C SER A 339 1.51 5.57 -7.68
N PHE A 340 2.11 6.11 -6.61
CA PHE A 340 1.41 6.38 -5.35
C PHE A 340 1.60 7.81 -4.82
N VAL A 341 2.35 8.68 -5.50
CA VAL A 341 2.68 10.04 -5.04
C VAL A 341 1.46 10.90 -4.71
N GLN A 342 0.34 10.70 -5.43
CA GLN A 342 -0.91 11.44 -5.22
C GLN A 342 -1.56 11.16 -3.86
N PHE A 343 -1.20 10.03 -3.22
CA PHE A 343 -1.72 9.62 -1.93
C PHE A 343 -0.79 9.98 -0.77
N VAL A 344 0.29 10.70 -1.06
CA VAL A 344 1.32 11.07 -0.10
C VAL A 344 1.26 12.57 0.13
N THR A 345 1.57 13.01 1.34
CA THR A 345 1.70 14.45 1.62
C THR A 345 2.82 15.07 0.79
N VAL A 346 2.71 16.38 0.51
CA VAL A 346 3.75 17.12 -0.23
C VAL A 346 5.12 17.00 0.45
N GLY A 347 5.17 17.00 1.79
CA GLY A 347 6.41 16.86 2.55
C GLY A 347 7.08 15.48 2.38
N GLU A 348 6.29 14.40 2.45
CA GLU A 348 6.83 13.06 2.29
C GLU A 348 7.14 12.73 0.81
N SER A 349 6.37 13.27 -0.14
CA SER A 349 6.72 13.24 -1.57
C SER A 349 8.10 13.88 -1.83
N ALA A 350 8.38 15.03 -1.21
CA ALA A 350 9.69 15.67 -1.31
C ALA A 350 10.82 14.80 -0.71
N ARG A 351 10.55 14.09 0.40
CA ARG A 351 11.52 13.14 0.98
C ARG A 351 11.78 11.93 0.08
N ILE A 352 10.74 11.34 -0.52
CA ILE A 352 10.87 10.25 -1.48
C ILE A 352 11.70 10.70 -2.70
N LYS A 353 11.41 11.89 -3.23
CA LYS A 353 12.17 12.46 -4.35
C LYS A 353 13.64 12.72 -4.00
N ALA A 354 13.92 13.20 -2.78
CA ALA A 354 15.28 13.37 -2.30
C ALA A 354 16.02 12.02 -2.20
N LYS A 355 15.36 10.97 -1.68
CA LYS A 355 15.91 9.60 -1.65
C LYS A 355 16.24 9.08 -3.06
N LEU A 356 15.32 9.24 -4.01
CA LEU A 356 15.54 8.84 -5.41
C LEU A 356 16.73 9.57 -6.04
N THR A 357 16.81 10.88 -5.85
CA THR A 357 17.93 11.71 -6.31
C THR A 357 19.26 11.23 -5.71
N GLN A 358 19.23 10.85 -4.44
CA GLN A 358 20.41 10.35 -3.73
C GLN A 358 20.88 8.99 -4.27
N VAL A 359 19.97 8.04 -4.53
CA VAL A 359 20.35 6.75 -5.12
C VAL A 359 20.87 6.92 -6.55
N ARG A 360 20.27 7.80 -7.35
CA ARG A 360 20.77 8.14 -8.68
C ARG A 360 22.20 8.69 -8.63
N ARG A 361 22.48 9.62 -7.71
CA ARG A 361 23.84 10.13 -7.49
C ARG A 361 24.82 9.01 -7.13
N TYR A 362 24.47 8.12 -6.19
CA TYR A 362 25.37 7.04 -5.79
C TYR A 362 25.66 6.07 -6.95
N TRP A 363 24.66 5.80 -7.80
CA TRP A 363 24.87 4.98 -9.00
C TRP A 363 25.77 5.67 -10.03
N GLU A 364 25.64 6.99 -10.22
CA GLU A 364 26.51 7.78 -11.10
C GLU A 364 27.96 7.77 -10.60
N GLU A 365 28.16 7.98 -9.30
CA GLU A 365 29.48 7.91 -8.65
C GLU A 365 30.12 6.52 -8.79
N LEU A 366 29.32 5.45 -8.62
CA LEU A 366 29.77 4.09 -8.82
C LEU A 366 30.17 3.81 -10.29
N CYS A 367 29.41 4.34 -11.25
CA CYS A 367 29.77 4.27 -12.67
C CYS A 367 31.11 4.97 -12.96
N GLU A 368 31.28 6.18 -12.43
CA GLU A 368 32.52 6.95 -12.59
C GLU A 368 33.71 6.25 -11.96
N HIS A 369 33.56 5.71 -10.75
CA HIS A 369 34.59 4.94 -10.07
C HIS A 369 34.97 3.70 -10.88
N ALA A 370 34.01 2.91 -11.34
CA ALA A 370 34.27 1.70 -12.13
C ALA A 370 35.05 2.00 -13.42
N ARG A 371 34.65 3.04 -14.17
CA ARG A 371 35.35 3.46 -15.40
C ARG A 371 36.73 4.06 -15.10
N GLY A 372 36.85 4.84 -14.03
CA GLY A 372 38.13 5.40 -13.58
C GLY A 372 39.13 4.30 -13.20
N LEU A 373 38.66 3.25 -12.53
CA LEU A 373 39.45 2.09 -12.18
C LEU A 373 39.85 1.28 -13.41
N GLU A 374 38.94 1.06 -14.37
CA GLU A 374 39.26 0.43 -15.66
C GLU A 374 40.37 1.19 -16.39
N GLY A 375 40.23 2.51 -16.52
CA GLY A 375 41.23 3.37 -17.17
C GLY A 375 42.60 3.30 -16.48
N THR A 376 42.60 3.26 -15.14
CA THR A 376 43.82 3.12 -14.34
C THR A 376 44.53 1.79 -14.60
N ILE A 377 43.78 0.68 -14.60
CA ILE A 377 44.36 -0.66 -14.78
C ILE A 377 44.77 -0.90 -16.24
N LEU A 378 44.03 -0.41 -17.22
CA LEU A 378 44.44 -0.40 -18.63
C LEU A 378 45.73 0.40 -18.83
N GLY A 379 45.86 1.55 -18.15
CA GLY A 379 47.09 2.34 -18.12
C GLY A 379 48.28 1.54 -17.56
N ARG A 380 48.08 0.85 -16.43
CA ARG A 380 49.08 -0.06 -15.83
C ARG A 380 49.47 -1.19 -16.77
N LEU A 381 48.50 -1.85 -17.42
CA LEU A 381 48.75 -2.91 -18.39
C LEU A 381 49.57 -2.42 -19.59
N SER A 382 49.21 -1.27 -20.15
CA SER A 382 49.96 -0.68 -21.28
C SER A 382 51.40 -0.34 -20.89
N GLN A 383 51.62 0.16 -19.67
CA GLN A 383 52.97 0.42 -19.15
C GLN A 383 53.77 -0.88 -18.98
N GLN A 384 53.15 -1.93 -18.45
CA GLN A 384 53.79 -3.24 -18.31
C GLN A 384 54.14 -3.85 -19.67
N GLN A 385 53.22 -3.83 -20.64
CA GLN A 385 53.49 -4.32 -22.00
C GLN A 385 54.66 -3.59 -22.67
N LYS A 386 54.71 -2.25 -22.55
CA LYS A 386 55.85 -1.46 -23.06
C LYS A 386 57.16 -1.83 -22.38
N PHE A 387 57.14 -2.11 -21.08
CA PHE A 387 58.31 -2.58 -20.36
C PHE A 387 58.78 -3.94 -20.91
N ASP A 388 57.88 -4.91 -21.05
CA ASP A 388 58.18 -6.27 -21.51
C ASP A 388 58.68 -6.28 -22.98
N GLU A 389 58.09 -5.46 -23.85
CA GLU A 389 58.55 -5.27 -25.23
C GLU A 389 59.97 -4.69 -25.28
N ASN A 390 60.25 -3.66 -24.47
CA ASN A 390 61.58 -3.05 -24.41
C ASN A 390 62.61 -4.02 -23.83
N LEU A 391 62.25 -4.77 -22.79
CA LEU A 391 63.09 -5.82 -22.23
C LEU A 391 63.47 -6.84 -23.30
N THR A 392 62.49 -7.30 -24.09
CA THR A 392 62.71 -8.30 -25.15
C THR A 392 63.63 -7.75 -26.24
N LYS A 393 63.39 -6.52 -26.72
CA LYS A 393 64.23 -5.86 -27.74
C LYS A 393 65.67 -5.69 -27.27
N ILE A 394 65.88 -5.16 -26.07
CA ILE A 394 67.24 -4.92 -25.55
C ILE A 394 67.93 -6.26 -25.29
N ARG A 395 67.24 -7.25 -24.71
CA ARG A 395 67.79 -8.60 -24.51
C ARG A 395 68.22 -9.23 -25.82
N GLN A 396 67.44 -9.06 -26.89
CA GLN A 396 67.81 -9.51 -28.24
C GLN A 396 69.08 -8.80 -28.74
N SER A 397 69.14 -7.46 -28.71
CA SER A 397 70.32 -6.71 -29.14
C SER A 397 71.58 -7.11 -28.35
N VAL A 398 71.46 -7.21 -27.02
CA VAL A 398 72.56 -7.67 -26.14
C VAL A 398 73.00 -9.09 -26.53
N SER A 399 72.07 -9.99 -26.87
CA SER A 399 72.41 -11.33 -27.33
C SER A 399 73.12 -11.33 -28.69
N GLU A 400 72.67 -10.51 -29.64
CA GLU A 400 73.31 -10.37 -30.96
C GLU A 400 74.75 -9.86 -30.83
N PHE A 401 75.01 -8.89 -29.95
CA PHE A 401 76.36 -8.45 -29.62
C PHE A 401 77.19 -9.56 -28.98
N ALA A 402 76.58 -10.35 -28.08
CA ALA A 402 77.26 -11.49 -27.44
C ALA A 402 77.69 -12.55 -28.45
N GLU A 403 76.82 -12.91 -29.40
CA GLU A 403 77.11 -13.86 -30.48
C GLU A 403 78.26 -13.36 -31.37
N ARG A 404 78.20 -12.11 -31.83
CA ARG A 404 79.27 -11.49 -32.64
C ARG A 404 80.63 -11.46 -31.91
N LEU A 405 80.63 -11.33 -30.59
CA LEU A 405 81.84 -11.37 -29.78
C LEU A 405 82.34 -12.78 -29.48
N ALA A 406 81.45 -13.79 -29.52
CA ALA A 406 81.81 -15.19 -29.33
C ALA A 406 82.59 -15.75 -30.53
N ASP A 407 82.38 -15.20 -31.73
CA ASP A 407 83.12 -15.56 -32.94
C ASP A 407 84.63 -15.32 -32.75
N PRO A 408 85.49 -16.35 -32.78
CA PRO A 408 86.92 -16.18 -32.54
C PRO A 408 87.55 -15.25 -33.59
N ILE A 409 88.56 -14.47 -33.17
CA ILE A 409 89.35 -13.65 -34.10
C ILE A 409 90.03 -14.58 -35.11
N LYS A 410 89.82 -14.34 -36.41
CA LYS A 410 90.55 -15.03 -37.48
C LYS A 410 92.04 -14.73 -37.36
N ILE A 411 92.88 -15.76 -37.51
CA ILE A 411 94.35 -15.60 -37.48
C ILE A 411 94.74 -14.58 -38.55
N CYS A 412 95.24 -13.42 -38.13
CA CYS A 412 95.68 -12.37 -39.03
C CYS A 412 97.10 -12.67 -39.52
N SER A 413 97.35 -12.52 -40.82
CA SER A 413 98.62 -12.84 -41.48
C SER A 413 99.49 -11.60 -41.77
N SER A 414 98.98 -10.39 -41.53
CA SER A 414 99.68 -9.13 -41.84
C SER A 414 99.19 -7.94 -41.00
N VAL A 415 99.92 -6.82 -41.06
CA VAL A 415 99.52 -5.52 -40.47
C VAL A 415 98.18 -5.05 -41.06
N ALA A 416 98.01 -5.11 -42.38
CA ALA A 416 96.80 -4.65 -43.05
C ALA A 416 95.55 -5.47 -42.68
N GLU A 417 95.69 -6.79 -42.57
CA GLU A 417 94.61 -7.69 -42.14
C GLU A 417 94.22 -7.44 -40.68
N THR A 418 95.22 -7.30 -39.79
CA THR A 418 94.98 -7.01 -38.36
C THR A 418 94.30 -5.65 -38.17
N TYR A 419 94.73 -4.63 -38.93
CA TYR A 419 94.12 -3.30 -38.88
C TYR A 419 92.65 -3.33 -39.33
N LYS A 420 92.33 -4.08 -40.39
CA LYS A 420 90.95 -4.22 -40.86
C LYS A 420 90.05 -4.88 -39.81
N VAL A 421 90.50 -5.97 -39.19
CA VAL A 421 89.77 -6.67 -38.13
C VAL A 421 89.60 -5.77 -36.90
N LEU A 422 90.63 -4.99 -36.53
CA LEU A 422 90.54 -4.01 -35.45
C LEU A 422 89.50 -2.92 -35.77
N GLN A 423 89.48 -2.39 -36.99
CA GLN A 423 88.51 -1.37 -37.40
C GLN A 423 87.07 -1.90 -37.32
N GLU A 424 86.80 -3.08 -37.88
CA GLU A 424 85.47 -3.73 -37.80
C GLU A 424 85.04 -3.96 -36.34
N HIS A 425 85.98 -4.32 -35.46
CA HIS A 425 85.73 -4.48 -34.02
C HIS A 425 85.52 -3.14 -33.31
N MET A 426 86.23 -2.07 -33.69
CA MET A 426 85.98 -0.73 -33.15
C MET A 426 84.59 -0.22 -33.53
N ASP A 427 84.13 -0.48 -34.76
CA ASP A 427 82.77 -0.15 -35.19
C ASP A 427 81.72 -0.93 -34.36
N LEU A 428 82.00 -2.20 -34.04
CA LEU A 428 81.19 -3.01 -33.13
C LEU A 428 81.16 -2.41 -31.70
N CYS A 429 82.32 -2.01 -31.16
CA CYS A 429 82.42 -1.37 -29.85
C CYS A 429 81.61 -0.06 -29.80
N GLN A 430 81.70 0.78 -30.83
CA GLN A 430 80.92 2.02 -30.91
C GLN A 430 79.42 1.74 -30.94
N ALA A 431 78.98 0.74 -31.72
CA ALA A 431 77.58 0.32 -31.75
C ALA A 431 77.10 -0.23 -30.40
N LEU A 432 77.96 -0.97 -29.68
CA LEU A 432 77.66 -1.46 -28.34
C LEU A 432 77.58 -0.31 -27.31
N GLU A 433 78.49 0.66 -27.37
CA GLU A 433 78.48 1.83 -26.49
C GLU A 433 77.24 2.71 -26.73
N ALA A 434 76.76 2.81 -27.97
CA ALA A 434 75.50 3.50 -28.28
C ALA A 434 74.30 2.87 -27.55
N LEU A 435 74.32 1.55 -27.34
CA LEU A 435 73.27 0.83 -26.60
C LEU A 435 73.22 1.20 -25.12
N ASN A 436 74.30 1.72 -24.53
CA ASN A 436 74.37 2.11 -23.12
C ASN A 436 73.22 3.04 -22.70
N SER A 437 72.91 4.02 -23.54
CA SER A 437 71.85 5.00 -23.29
C SER A 437 70.46 4.34 -23.22
N THR A 438 70.21 3.35 -24.07
CA THR A 438 68.99 2.54 -24.09
C THR A 438 68.90 1.64 -22.85
N VAL A 439 69.97 0.96 -22.45
CA VAL A 439 69.96 0.10 -21.25
C VAL A 439 69.78 0.93 -19.97
N THR A 440 70.43 2.09 -19.90
CA THR A 440 70.31 3.01 -18.75
C THR A 440 68.89 3.58 -18.63
N SER A 441 68.31 4.03 -19.75
CA SER A 441 66.93 4.55 -19.76
C SER A 441 65.89 3.46 -19.46
N PHE A 442 66.10 2.24 -19.95
CA PHE A 442 65.28 1.08 -19.60
C PHE A 442 65.35 0.76 -18.10
N SER A 443 66.54 0.77 -17.50
CA SER A 443 66.71 0.55 -16.06
C SER A 443 65.99 1.59 -15.22
N ALA A 444 66.00 2.86 -15.65
CA ALA A 444 65.21 3.91 -15.02
C ALA A 444 63.69 3.69 -15.17
N SER A 445 63.24 3.06 -16.26
CA SER A 445 61.83 2.74 -16.49
C SER A 445 61.30 1.64 -15.56
N ALA A 446 62.16 0.70 -15.14
CA ALA A 446 61.81 -0.38 -14.20
C ALA A 446 61.31 0.14 -12.84
N GLN A 447 61.84 1.29 -12.42
CA GLN A 447 61.44 1.95 -11.17
C GLN A 447 59.99 2.47 -11.21
N LYS A 448 59.42 2.66 -12.40
CA LYS A 448 58.05 3.13 -12.64
C LYS A 448 57.10 2.00 -13.06
N ALA A 449 57.58 0.76 -13.09
CA ALA A 449 56.78 -0.40 -13.53
C ALA A 449 55.79 -0.86 -12.43
N VAL A 450 54.76 -1.58 -12.86
CA VAL A 450 53.70 -2.09 -11.99
C VAL A 450 54.25 -3.07 -10.96
N ASN A 451 55.06 -4.04 -11.40
CA ASN A 451 55.79 -4.95 -10.53
C ASN A 451 57.23 -4.47 -10.33
N ARG A 452 57.39 -3.38 -9.56
CA ARG A 452 58.67 -2.70 -9.36
C ARG A 452 59.79 -3.66 -8.96
N GLU A 453 59.56 -4.56 -8.02
CA GLU A 453 60.61 -5.47 -7.54
C GLU A 453 61.09 -6.43 -8.63
N SER A 454 60.15 -7.13 -9.29
CA SER A 454 60.51 -8.03 -10.41
C SER A 454 61.16 -7.29 -11.58
N CYS A 455 60.56 -6.18 -12.01
CA CYS A 455 61.07 -5.38 -13.13
C CYS A 455 62.46 -4.81 -12.84
N THR A 456 62.73 -4.35 -11.60
CA THR A 456 64.06 -3.88 -11.20
C THR A 456 65.09 -5.01 -11.18
N GLN A 457 64.70 -6.22 -10.77
CA GLN A 457 65.58 -7.38 -10.82
C GLN A 457 65.94 -7.77 -12.26
N GLU A 458 64.96 -7.77 -13.17
CA GLU A 458 65.19 -8.05 -14.60
C GLU A 458 66.06 -6.98 -15.26
N ALA A 459 65.83 -5.71 -14.96
CA ALA A 459 66.67 -4.61 -15.45
C ALA A 459 68.10 -4.73 -14.93
N ALA A 460 68.29 -5.05 -13.65
CA ALA A 460 69.62 -5.25 -13.07
C ALA A 460 70.34 -6.47 -13.67
N ALA A 461 69.62 -7.55 -14.00
CA ALA A 461 70.19 -8.70 -14.71
C ALA A 461 70.62 -8.33 -16.14
N LEU A 462 69.80 -7.55 -16.85
CA LEU A 462 70.12 -7.07 -18.20
C LEU A 462 71.33 -6.12 -18.20
N GLN A 463 71.37 -5.19 -17.25
CA GLN A 463 72.49 -4.25 -17.07
C GLN A 463 73.81 -5.00 -16.85
N ARG A 464 73.83 -5.98 -15.94
CA ARG A 464 75.02 -6.82 -15.69
C ARG A 464 75.48 -7.54 -16.95
N ARG A 465 74.54 -8.15 -17.70
CA ARG A 465 74.88 -8.86 -18.94
C ARG A 465 75.46 -7.92 -20.00
N TYR A 466 74.91 -6.71 -20.12
CA TYR A 466 75.44 -5.68 -21.00
C TYR A 466 76.87 -5.27 -20.59
N GLU A 467 77.13 -5.06 -19.30
CA GLU A 467 78.45 -4.71 -18.78
C GLU A 467 79.49 -5.82 -19.02
N GLU A 468 79.11 -7.09 -18.85
CA GLU A 468 79.97 -8.25 -19.16
C GLU A 468 80.39 -8.28 -20.64
N ILE A 469 79.45 -8.01 -21.54
CA ILE A 469 79.69 -7.97 -23.00
C ILE A 469 80.58 -6.78 -23.35
N LEU A 470 80.33 -5.62 -22.75
CA LEU A 470 81.18 -4.44 -22.92
C LEU A 470 82.61 -4.70 -22.45
N HIS A 471 82.77 -5.40 -21.33
CA HIS A 471 84.09 -5.79 -20.83
C HIS A 471 84.83 -6.71 -21.81
N LYS A 472 84.16 -7.79 -22.28
CA LYS A 472 84.72 -8.71 -23.28
C LYS A 472 85.10 -7.99 -24.59
N ALA A 473 84.28 -7.04 -25.04
CA ALA A 473 84.56 -6.24 -26.23
C ALA A 473 85.84 -5.40 -26.05
N LYS A 474 86.03 -4.78 -24.88
CA LYS A 474 87.24 -4.01 -24.55
C LYS A 474 88.48 -4.89 -24.44
N GLU A 475 88.38 -6.07 -23.83
CA GLU A 475 89.48 -7.04 -23.79
C GLU A 475 89.90 -7.49 -25.19
N ARG A 476 88.92 -7.81 -26.05
CA ARG A 476 89.15 -8.19 -27.44
C ARG A 476 89.78 -7.05 -28.25
N GLN A 477 89.33 -5.81 -28.05
CA GLN A 477 89.90 -4.63 -28.69
C GLN A 477 91.37 -4.47 -28.31
N LYS A 478 91.67 -4.53 -27.01
CA LYS A 478 93.06 -4.45 -26.51
C LYS A 478 93.94 -5.55 -27.10
N ALA A 479 93.44 -6.78 -27.17
CA ALA A 479 94.18 -7.89 -27.77
C ALA A 479 94.50 -7.66 -29.26
N LEU A 480 93.57 -7.06 -30.03
CA LEU A 480 93.79 -6.70 -31.43
C LEU A 480 94.77 -5.52 -31.59
N GLU A 481 94.68 -4.52 -30.72
CA GLU A 481 95.63 -3.39 -30.65
C GLU A 481 97.06 -3.88 -30.34
N ASP A 482 97.20 -4.78 -29.34
CA ASP A 482 98.45 -5.41 -28.99
C ASP A 482 99.00 -6.23 -30.17
N LEU A 483 98.16 -7.05 -30.82
CA LEU A 483 98.55 -7.84 -32.00
C LEU A 483 99.03 -6.93 -33.16
N LEU A 484 98.33 -5.83 -33.42
CA LEU A 484 98.72 -4.85 -34.43
C LEU A 484 100.10 -4.25 -34.12
N ALA A 485 100.35 -3.88 -32.86
CA ALA A 485 101.64 -3.35 -32.42
C ALA A 485 102.77 -4.38 -32.60
N HIS A 486 102.50 -5.67 -32.35
CA HIS A 486 103.46 -6.76 -32.61
C HIS A 486 103.79 -6.88 -34.10
N TRP A 487 102.78 -6.86 -34.98
CA TRP A 487 102.99 -6.89 -36.43
C TRP A 487 103.78 -5.70 -36.94
N GLN A 488 103.45 -4.48 -36.51
CA GLN A 488 104.18 -3.26 -36.85
C GLN A 488 105.65 -3.32 -36.39
N ARG A 489 105.91 -3.87 -35.20
CA ARG A 489 107.27 -4.08 -34.69
C ARG A 489 108.04 -5.11 -35.51
N LEU A 490 107.39 -6.19 -35.93
CA LEU A 490 107.98 -7.22 -36.79
C LEU A 490 108.36 -6.63 -38.15
N GLU A 491 107.44 -5.92 -38.81
CA GLU A 491 107.68 -5.27 -40.11
C GLU A 491 108.82 -4.25 -40.04
N LYS A 492 108.87 -3.45 -38.95
CA LYS A 492 109.98 -2.51 -38.69
C LYS A 492 111.33 -3.20 -38.48
N LYS A 493 111.36 -4.44 -37.98
CA LYS A 493 112.60 -5.24 -37.85
C LYS A 493 112.96 -5.99 -39.13
N LEU A 494 111.96 -6.44 -39.88
CA LEU A 494 112.15 -7.14 -41.14
C LEU A 494 112.75 -6.23 -42.20
N SER A 495 112.41 -4.94 -42.27
CA SER A 495 112.99 -4.03 -43.27
C SER A 495 114.53 -3.86 -43.17
N PRO A 496 115.15 -3.58 -41.99
CA PRO A 496 116.60 -3.59 -41.83
C PRO A 496 117.21 -4.99 -42.00
N PHE A 497 116.51 -6.06 -41.62
CA PHE A 497 117.00 -7.43 -41.82
C PHE A 497 117.01 -7.83 -43.30
N LEU A 498 115.98 -7.49 -44.07
CA LEU A 498 115.90 -7.71 -45.51
C LEU A 498 116.95 -6.87 -46.24
N THR A 499 117.12 -5.59 -45.91
CA THR A 499 118.21 -4.78 -46.50
C THR A 499 119.60 -5.29 -46.11
N TRP A 500 119.78 -5.85 -44.91
CA TRP A 500 120.99 -6.56 -44.54
C TRP A 500 121.18 -7.85 -45.36
N LEU A 501 120.13 -8.65 -45.54
CA LEU A 501 120.13 -9.86 -46.35
C LEU A 501 120.43 -9.56 -47.81
N GLU A 502 119.76 -8.58 -48.41
CA GLU A 502 120.00 -8.09 -49.76
C GLU A 502 121.46 -7.62 -49.91
N ARG A 503 122.00 -6.94 -48.90
CA ARG A 503 123.43 -6.58 -48.86
C ARG A 503 124.33 -7.81 -48.81
N CYS A 504 124.00 -8.82 -47.99
CA CYS A 504 124.74 -10.07 -47.92
C CYS A 504 124.65 -10.89 -49.22
N GLU A 505 123.47 -10.96 -49.84
CA GLU A 505 123.25 -11.59 -51.15
C GLU A 505 124.00 -10.83 -52.24
N ALA A 506 124.02 -9.50 -52.24
CA ALA A 506 124.81 -8.71 -53.18
C ALA A 506 126.32 -8.96 -53.01
N ILE A 507 126.80 -9.11 -51.77
CA ILE A 507 128.19 -9.50 -51.48
C ILE A 507 128.49 -10.93 -51.97
N ALA A 508 127.58 -11.89 -51.74
CA ALA A 508 127.76 -13.28 -52.15
C ALA A 508 127.60 -13.49 -53.67
N SER A 509 126.75 -12.70 -54.33
CA SER A 509 126.47 -12.74 -55.78
C SER A 509 127.49 -11.96 -56.60
N SER A 510 128.45 -11.29 -55.94
CA SER A 510 129.63 -10.70 -56.56
C SER A 510 130.82 -11.68 -56.41
N PRO A 511 131.02 -12.62 -57.34
CA PRO A 511 132.28 -13.34 -57.38
C PRO A 511 133.37 -12.34 -57.81
N GLU A 512 134.42 -12.25 -57.00
CA GLU A 512 135.72 -11.60 -57.23
C GLU A 512 136.01 -10.32 -56.45
N LYS A 513 137.23 -10.32 -55.91
CA LYS A 513 137.99 -9.25 -55.25
C LYS A 513 137.64 -9.01 -53.78
N ASP A 514 138.03 -9.94 -52.91
CA ASP A 514 138.90 -9.63 -51.75
C ASP A 514 139.14 -10.86 -50.85
N VAL A 515 139.81 -11.89 -51.38
CA VAL A 515 140.78 -12.71 -50.63
C VAL A 515 141.85 -13.20 -51.64
N CYS A 516 142.62 -12.25 -52.19
CA CYS A 516 143.76 -12.51 -53.06
C CYS A 516 145.03 -12.01 -52.37
N ALA A 517 145.65 -12.87 -51.56
CA ALA A 517 147.06 -12.76 -51.16
C ALA A 517 147.58 -14.12 -50.66
N ASP A 518 146.77 -14.84 -49.89
CA ASP A 518 147.23 -16.07 -49.23
C ASP A 518 147.10 -17.35 -50.07
N ARG A 519 146.21 -17.41 -51.07
CA ARG A 519 146.12 -18.57 -51.95
C ARG A 519 147.35 -18.73 -52.85
N VAL A 520 147.87 -17.62 -53.37
CA VAL A 520 149.10 -17.64 -54.20
C VAL A 520 150.31 -18.00 -53.33
N LYS A 521 150.39 -17.52 -52.08
CA LYS A 521 151.45 -17.96 -51.14
C LYS A 521 151.36 -19.44 -50.82
N VAL A 522 150.17 -19.97 -50.56
CA VAL A 522 149.97 -21.40 -50.27
C VAL A 522 150.29 -22.26 -51.50
N GLU A 523 149.90 -21.85 -52.71
CA GLU A 523 150.26 -22.57 -53.95
C GLU A 523 151.77 -22.49 -54.24
N THR A 524 152.45 -21.40 -53.90
CA THR A 524 153.91 -21.27 -54.07
C THR A 524 154.68 -22.11 -53.04
N GLU A 525 154.22 -22.16 -51.78
CA GLU A 525 154.84 -23.02 -50.76
C GLU A 525 154.59 -24.52 -51.02
N VAL A 526 153.41 -24.89 -51.53
CA VAL A 526 153.13 -26.27 -51.94
C VAL A 526 154.01 -26.70 -53.12
N GLN A 527 154.24 -25.82 -54.11
CA GLN A 527 155.16 -26.10 -55.21
C GLN A 527 156.64 -26.16 -54.77
N LEU A 528 157.05 -25.33 -53.81
CA LEU A 528 158.40 -25.40 -53.21
C LEU A 528 158.62 -26.70 -52.42
N ILE A 529 157.61 -27.16 -51.67
CA ILE A 529 157.67 -28.44 -50.94
C ILE A 529 157.70 -29.61 -51.93
N GLN A 530 156.89 -29.60 -52.98
CA GLN A 530 156.91 -30.64 -54.03
C GLN A 530 158.21 -30.67 -54.84
N ALA A 531 158.86 -29.53 -55.09
CA ALA A 531 160.18 -29.47 -55.72
C ALA A 531 161.32 -29.98 -54.81
N SER A 532 161.17 -29.86 -53.49
CA SER A 532 162.14 -30.34 -52.48
C SER A 532 162.03 -31.83 -52.16
N LEU A 533 160.91 -32.47 -52.46
CA LEU A 533 160.67 -33.92 -52.29
C LEU A 533 160.99 -34.75 -53.55
N GLY A 534 161.35 -34.13 -54.67
CA GLY A 534 161.72 -34.78 -55.94
C GLY A 534 163.22 -34.89 -56.23
N ARG A 535 164.09 -34.51 -55.27
CA ARG A 535 165.55 -34.72 -55.31
C ARG A 535 166.07 -35.14 -53.94
N ALA A 536 165.77 -36.38 -53.55
CA ALA A 536 166.53 -37.17 -52.58
C ALA A 536 166.25 -38.66 -52.86
#